data_AF-X1M7R9-F1
#
_entry.id   AF-X1M7R9-F1
#
_cell.length_a   1.000
_cell.length_b   1.000
_cell.length_c   1.000
_cell.angle_alpha   90.00
_cell.angle_beta   90.00
_cell.angle_gamma   90.00
#
_symmetry.space_group_name_H-M   'P 1'
#
loop_
_entity.id
_entity.type
_entity.pdbx_description
1 polymer ?
#
loop_
_entity_poly.entity_id
_entity_poly.type
_entity_poly.pdbx_seq_one_letter_code
_entity_poly.pdbx_strand_id
1 'polypeptide(L)' 'MREVTTRSGQPIRAVQRELARLEAAGLLSHTMDGNRKYYQINKNCPIFPELKAIFLKTFALGDTLR' A
#
# COMPACT_ATOMS: atom_id res chain seq x y z
N MET A 1 -3.11 8.63 6.30
CA MET A 1 -1.84 9.39 6.19
C MET A 1 -0.93 9.24 7.41
N ARG A 2 -1.35 9.71 8.60
CA ARG A 2 -0.51 9.69 9.82
C ARG A 2 0.00 8.29 10.21
N GLU A 3 -0.82 7.28 10.03
CA GLU A 3 -0.45 5.89 10.30
C GLU A 3 0.66 5.38 9.36
N VAL A 4 0.55 5.68 8.06
CA VAL A 4 1.54 5.23 7.06
C VAL A 4 2.90 5.86 7.34
N THR A 5 2.95 7.14 7.69
CA THR A 5 4.20 7.80 8.10
C THR A 5 4.82 7.20 9.35
N THR A 6 3.99 6.84 10.34
CA THR A 6 4.50 6.22 11.58
C THR A 6 5.06 4.84 11.31
N ARG A 7 4.39 4.02 10.49
CA ARG A 7 4.83 2.65 10.18
C ARG A 7 6.01 2.61 9.20
N SER A 8 6.10 3.56 8.27
CA SER A 8 7.19 3.60 7.28
C SER A 8 8.43 4.34 7.77
N GLY A 9 8.32 5.15 8.83
CA GLY A 9 9.40 6.04 9.30
C GLY A 9 9.74 7.16 8.31
N GLN A 10 8.92 7.38 7.28
CA GLN A 10 9.18 8.36 6.23
C GLN A 10 8.49 9.70 6.48
N PRO A 11 9.07 10.82 6.00
CA PRO A 11 8.42 12.13 6.06
C PRO A 11 7.06 12.14 5.35
N ILE A 12 6.12 12.93 5.88
CA ILE A 12 4.74 13.01 5.35
C ILE A 12 4.66 13.33 3.86
N ARG A 13 5.54 14.20 3.35
CA ARG A 13 5.57 14.57 1.92
C ARG A 13 6.04 13.42 1.04
N ALA A 14 6.99 12.61 1.53
CA ALA A 14 7.45 11.42 0.82
C ALA A 14 6.32 10.38 0.74
N VAL A 15 5.66 10.11 1.87
CA VAL A 15 4.50 9.21 1.92
C VAL A 15 3.37 9.69 1.00
N GLN A 16 3.07 10.99 1.01
CA GLN A 16 2.07 11.58 0.11
C GLN A 16 2.40 11.35 -1.36
N ARG A 17 3.65 11.60 -1.76
CA ARG A 17 4.09 11.41 -3.14
C ARG A 17 4.01 9.94 -3.54
N GLU A 18 4.50 9.02 -2.72
CA GLU A 18 4.48 7.58 -3.07
C GLU A 18 3.06 7.02 -3.10
N LEU A 19 2.18 7.41 -2.16
CA LEU A 19 0.77 7.00 -2.21
C LEU A 19 0.05 7.51 -3.46
N ALA A 20 0.32 8.76 -3.87
CA ALA A 20 -0.23 9.31 -5.11
C ALA A 20 0.29 8.56 -6.35
N ARG A 21 1.56 8.15 -6.38
CA ARG A 21 2.13 7.36 -7.49
C ARG A 21 1.51 5.96 -7.57
N LEU A 22 1.35 5.28 -6.43
CA LEU A 22 0.73 3.95 -6.39
C LEU A 22 -0.76 4.00 -6.74
N GLU A 23 -1.45 5.06 -6.35
CA GLU A 23 -2.82 5.34 -6.78
C GLU A 23 -2.90 5.59 -8.29
N ALA A 24 -2.01 6.44 -8.84
CA ALA A 24 -1.95 6.71 -10.28
C ALA A 24 -1.60 5.45 -11.10
N ALA A 25 -0.81 4.53 -10.54
CA ALA A 25 -0.54 3.22 -11.12
C ALA A 25 -1.73 2.24 -11.01
N GLY A 26 -2.85 2.64 -10.39
CA GLY A 26 -4.04 1.81 -10.19
C GLY A 26 -3.89 0.74 -9.10
N LEU A 27 -2.77 0.74 -8.38
CA LEU A 27 -2.42 -0.24 -7.35
C LEU A 27 -3.16 0.02 -6.03
N LEU A 28 -3.45 1.29 -5.75
CA LEU A 28 -4.26 1.71 -4.62
C LEU A 28 -5.58 2.33 -5.09
N SER A 29 -6.62 2.14 -4.29
CA SER A 29 -7.81 3.00 -4.32
C SER A 29 -7.86 3.79 -3.02
N HIS A 30 -8.61 4.89 -3.01
CA HIS A 30 -8.80 5.69 -1.82
C HIS A 30 -10.28 5.87 -1.51
N THR A 31 -10.56 6.11 -0.23
CA THR A 31 -11.85 6.61 0.25
C THR A 31 -11.62 7.86 1.10
N MET A 32 -12.58 8.77 1.06
CA MET A 32 -12.60 9.96 1.88
C MET A 32 -13.60 9.76 3.02
N ASP A 33 -13.16 10.01 4.24
CA ASP A 33 -14.04 10.10 5.41
C ASP A 33 -13.64 11.37 6.19
N GLY A 34 -14.51 12.38 6.07
CA GLY A 34 -14.22 13.76 6.45
C GLY A 34 -12.93 14.29 5.79
N ASN A 35 -12.00 14.79 6.61
CA ASN A 35 -10.70 15.29 6.16
C ASN A 35 -9.62 14.19 6.06
N ARG A 36 -10.00 12.91 6.20
CA ARG A 36 -9.06 11.79 6.17
C ARG A 36 -9.19 11.02 4.85
N LYS A 37 -8.07 10.90 4.15
CA LYS A 37 -7.91 10.02 3.00
C LYS A 37 -7.36 8.67 3.47
N TYR A 38 -8.15 7.62 3.28
CA TYR A 38 -7.79 6.24 3.54
C TYR A 38 -7.38 5.58 2.22
N TYR A 39 -6.33 4.76 2.27
CA TYR A 39 -5.82 4.07 1.09
C TYR A 39 -5.94 2.56 1.32
N GLN A 40 -6.35 1.86 0.29
CA GLN A 40 -6.49 0.41 0.29
C GLN A 40 -5.96 -0.16 -1.03
N ILE A 41 -5.51 -1.41 -1.01
CA ILE A 41 -5.08 -2.06 -2.24
C ILE A 41 -6.27 -2.24 -3.17
N ASN A 42 -6.09 -1.88 -4.43
CA ASN A 42 -7.04 -2.18 -5.48
C ASN A 42 -6.82 -3.61 -5.99
N LYS A 43 -7.65 -4.55 -5.52
CA LYS A 43 -7.58 -5.96 -5.95
C LYS A 43 -7.96 -6.18 -7.42
N ASN A 44 -8.58 -5.18 -8.06
CA ASN A 44 -8.91 -5.21 -9.49
C ASN A 44 -7.74 -4.76 -10.37
N CYS A 45 -6.61 -4.34 -9.78
CA CYS A 45 -5.41 -4.01 -10.53
C CYS A 45 -4.86 -5.27 -11.23
N PRO A 46 -4.62 -5.25 -12.55
CA PRO A 46 -4.21 -6.46 -13.29
C PRO A 46 -2.96 -7.15 -12.76
N ILE A 47 -2.00 -6.40 -12.20
CA ILE A 47 -0.73 -6.92 -11.65
C ILE A 47 -0.83 -7.36 -10.18
N PHE A 48 -2.00 -7.19 -9.55
CA PHE A 48 -2.17 -7.53 -8.13
C PHE A 48 -1.90 -9.01 -7.81
N PRO A 49 -2.38 -10.00 -8.60
CA PRO A 49 -2.11 -11.41 -8.35
C PRO A 49 -0.62 -11.75 -8.37
N GLU A 50 0.13 -11.18 -9.31
CA GLU A 50 1.58 -11.38 -9.48
C GLU A 50 2.35 -10.76 -8.33
N LEU A 51 2.03 -9.51 -7.98
CA LEU A 51 2.65 -8.87 -6.81
C LEU A 51 2.36 -9.65 -5.55
N LYS A 52 1.11 -10.06 -5.32
CA LYS A 52 0.76 -10.90 -4.17
C LYS A 52 1.59 -12.20 -4.15
N ALA A 53 1.74 -12.87 -5.29
CA ALA A 53 2.53 -14.09 -5.38
C ALA A 53 4.02 -13.84 -5.10
N ILE A 54 4.59 -12.74 -5.61
CA ILE A 54 5.97 -12.33 -5.30
C ILE A 54 6.12 -12.09 -3.80
N PHE A 55 5.25 -11.26 -3.22
CA PHE A 55 5.28 -10.95 -1.79
C PHE A 55 5.15 -12.19 -0.92
N LEU A 56 4.27 -13.14 -1.27
CA LEU A 56 4.14 -14.39 -0.54
C LEU A 56 5.40 -15.25 -0.64
N LYS A 57 6.00 -15.33 -1.83
CA LYS A 57 7.24 -16.09 -2.04
C LYS A 57 8.44 -15.49 -1.32
N THR A 58 8.49 -14.16 -1.21
CA THR A 58 9.66 -13.47 -0.63
C THR A 58 9.53 -13.20 0.86
N PHE A 59 8.33 -12.92 1.35
CA PHE A 59 8.10 -12.50 2.74
C PHE A 59 7.28 -13.52 3.55
N ALA A 60 6.26 -14.16 2.96
CA ALA A 60 5.34 -15.02 3.73
C ALA A 60 5.91 -16.42 4.05
N LEU A 61 6.85 -16.92 3.25
CA LEU A 61 7.61 -18.14 3.61
C LEU A 61 8.46 -17.95 4.89
N GLY A 62 8.79 -16.71 5.28
CA GLY A 62 9.43 -16.40 6.57
C GLY A 62 8.45 -16.19 7.73
N ASP A 63 7.20 -15.81 7.45
CA ASP A 63 6.20 -15.41 8.46
C ASP A 63 5.23 -16.53 8.85
N THR A 64 5.20 -17.65 8.10
CA THR A 64 4.39 -18.85 8.44
C THR A 64 5.11 -19.78 9.45
N LEU A 65 6.32 -19.41 9.87
CA LEU A 65 7.05 -20.03 10.97
C LEU A 65 7.00 -19.10 12.20
N ARG A 66 5.82 -18.91 12.79
CA ARG A 66 5.64 -18.36 14.15
C ARG A 66 4.34 -18.81 14.76
#